data_AF-A0A7C1NV32-F1
#
_entry.id   AF-A0A7C1NV32-F1
#
_cell.length_a   1.000
_cell.length_b   1.000
_cell.length_c   1.000
_cell.angle_alpha   90.00
_cell.angle_beta   90.00
_cell.angle_gamma   90.00
#
_symmetry.space_group_name_H-M   'P 1'
#
loop_
_entity.id
_entity.type
_entity.pdbx_description
1 polymer ?
#
loop_
_entity_poly.entity_id
_entity_poly.type
_entity_poly.pdbx_seq_one_letter_code
_entity_poly.pdbx_strand_id
1 'polypeptide(L)'
;IDDFKQAVEDGRIEQSDELSGYPTSLAQLVEGMEDQLDPDHKKIYFLRRIPRDPFATDTNASNSNTWGKRSYESSFDDKEAGDDVYDIYSLSEAVGLNQQPYREW
;
A
#
# COMPACT_ATOMS: atom_id res chain seq x y z
N ILE A 1 3.27 4.56 2.31
CA ILE A 1 3.11 4.22 0.88
C ILE A 1 3.73 5.32 0.03
N ASP A 2 3.52 6.58 0.41
CA ASP A 2 4.10 7.77 -0.21
C ASP A 2 5.62 7.72 -0.44
N ASP A 3 6.40 7.14 0.48
CA ASP A 3 7.85 6.96 0.26
C ASP A 3 8.18 6.16 -1.02
N PHE A 4 7.33 5.20 -1.39
CA PHE A 4 7.48 4.45 -2.65
C PHE A 4 7.25 5.35 -3.86
N LYS A 5 6.18 6.17 -3.81
CA LYS A 5 5.87 7.14 -4.87
C LYS A 5 7.01 8.14 -5.04
N GLN A 6 7.57 8.64 -3.93
CA GLN A 6 8.72 9.53 -3.97
C GLN A 6 9.94 8.85 -4.62
N ALA A 7 10.21 7.58 -4.30
CA ALA A 7 11.32 6.86 -4.92
C ALA A 7 11.16 6.64 -6.43
N VAL A 8 9.92 6.47 -6.92
CA VAL A 8 9.62 6.46 -8.36
C VAL A 8 9.85 7.84 -8.98
N GLU A 9 9.37 8.91 -8.33
CA GLU A 9 9.57 10.29 -8.81
C GLU A 9 11.03 10.72 -8.84
N ASP A 10 11.83 10.23 -7.89
CA ASP A 10 13.28 10.43 -7.84
C ASP A 10 14.02 9.61 -8.91
N GLY A 11 13.33 8.75 -9.66
CA GLY A 11 13.91 7.86 -10.67
C GLY A 11 14.71 6.70 -10.08
N ARG A 12 14.56 6.42 -8.77
CA ARG A 12 15.22 5.30 -8.09
C ARG A 12 14.56 3.97 -8.37
N ILE A 13 13.26 3.96 -8.63
CA ILE A 13 12.51 2.77 -8.99
C ILE A 13 12.06 2.92 -10.44
N GLU A 14 12.42 1.94 -11.27
CA GLU A 14 11.87 1.83 -12.62
C GLU A 14 10.40 1.39 -12.54
N GLN A 15 9.51 2.19 -13.11
CA GLN A 15 8.10 1.88 -13.19
C GLN A 15 7.58 2.29 -14.56
N SER A 16 6.64 1.50 -15.10
CA SER A 16 6.00 1.79 -16.38
C SER A 16 5.24 3.12 -16.31
N ASP A 17 5.34 3.92 -17.37
CA ASP A 17 4.62 5.21 -17.50
C ASP A 17 3.09 5.07 -17.44
N GLU A 18 2.58 3.85 -17.68
CA GLU A 18 1.15 3.50 -17.59
C GLU A 18 0.66 3.38 -16.14
N LEU A 19 1.57 3.31 -15.16
CA LEU A 19 1.23 3.19 -13.75
C LEU A 19 1.31 4.54 -13.04
N SER A 20 0.48 4.72 -12.03
CA SER A 20 0.39 5.94 -11.20
C SER A 20 1.68 6.29 -10.43
N GLY A 21 2.65 5.37 -10.36
CA GLY A 21 3.86 5.46 -9.54
C GLY A 21 3.69 4.91 -8.11
N TYR A 22 2.53 4.36 -7.78
CA TYR A 22 2.31 3.62 -6.54
C TYR A 22 2.62 2.13 -6.73
N PRO A 23 2.89 1.38 -5.64
CA PRO A 23 3.16 -0.05 -5.75
C PRO A 23 1.90 -0.79 -6.21
N THR A 24 2.06 -1.80 -7.08
CA THR A 24 0.95 -2.66 -7.54
C THR A 24 0.45 -3.61 -6.45
N SER A 25 1.26 -3.81 -5.40
CA SER A 25 0.86 -4.59 -4.24
C SER A 25 1.63 -4.20 -2.97
N LEU A 26 1.02 -4.46 -1.81
CA LEU A 26 1.70 -4.29 -0.50
C LEU A 26 2.96 -5.16 -0.36
N ALA A 27 3.09 -6.24 -1.14
CA ALA A 27 4.26 -7.10 -1.12
C ALA A 27 5.52 -6.36 -1.60
N GLN A 28 5.41 -5.50 -2.62
CA GLN A 28 6.54 -4.72 -3.15
C GLN A 28 7.18 -3.83 -2.08
N LEU A 29 6.40 -3.35 -1.12
CA LEU A 29 6.91 -2.53 -0.02
C LEU A 29 7.86 -3.31 0.91
N VAL A 30 7.68 -4.63 1.02
CA VAL A 30 8.49 -5.52 1.89
C VAL A 30 9.56 -6.27 1.11
N GLU A 31 9.27 -6.72 -0.11
CA GLU A 31 10.23 -7.40 -0.97
C GLU A 31 11.33 -6.44 -1.46
N GLY A 32 11.00 -5.15 -1.51
CA GLY A 32 11.87 -4.08 -1.96
C GLY A 32 12.08 -4.08 -3.47
N MET A 33 12.34 -2.89 -4.00
CA MET A 33 12.60 -2.65 -5.43
C MET A 33 14.07 -2.31 -5.63
N GLU A 34 14.64 -2.66 -6.77
CA GLU A 34 16.03 -2.32 -7.11
C GLU A 34 16.17 -0.81 -7.30
N ASP A 35 17.19 -0.24 -6.66
CA ASP A 35 17.57 1.17 -6.81
C ASP A 35 18.37 1.37 -8.09
N GLN A 36 17.76 1.98 -9.09
CA GLN A 36 18.39 2.29 -10.38
C GLN A 36 19.50 3.35 -10.26
N LEU A 37 19.51 4.13 -9.18
CA LEU A 37 20.57 5.12 -8.93
C LEU A 37 21.73 4.55 -8.10
N ASP A 38 21.58 3.38 -7.49
CA ASP A 38 22.68 2.68 -6.81
C ASP A 38 23.47 1.87 -7.86
N PRO A 39 24.78 2.11 -8.04
CA PRO A 39 25.58 1.36 -9.01
C PRO A 39 25.63 -0.15 -8.73
N ASP A 40 25.42 -0.56 -7.48
CA ASP A 40 25.33 -1.97 -7.08
C ASP A 40 23.89 -2.52 -7.16
N HIS A 41 22.91 -1.72 -7.62
CA HIS A 41 21.49 -2.06 -7.74
C HIS A 41 20.89 -2.64 -6.45
N LYS A 42 21.27 -2.06 -5.31
CA LYS A 42 20.75 -2.50 -4.01
C LYS A 42 19.24 -2.29 -3.94
N LYS A 43 18.56 -3.17 -3.23
CA LYS A 43 17.13 -3.03 -3.00
C LYS A 43 16.81 -1.96 -1.97
N ILE A 44 15.81 -1.14 -2.26
CA ILE A 44 15.16 -0.21 -1.34
C ILE A 44 13.96 -0.91 -0.70
N TYR A 45 13.90 -0.91 0.62
CA TYR A 45 12.81 -1.49 1.39
C TYR A 45 12.00 -0.38 2.08
N PHE A 46 10.68 -0.41 1.94
CA PHE A 46 9.80 0.61 2.52
C PHE A 46 9.17 0.14 3.82
N LEU A 47 8.91 -1.16 3.94
CA LEU A 47 8.35 -1.78 5.13
C LEU A 47 9.21 -2.97 5.54
N ARG A 48 9.40 -3.14 6.86
CA ARG A 48 10.05 -4.35 7.41
C ARG A 48 9.14 -5.58 7.33
N ARG A 49 7.83 -5.36 7.35
CA ARG A 49 6.76 -6.36 7.20
C ARG A 49 5.43 -5.65 6.95
N ILE A 50 4.49 -6.34 6.33
CA ILE A 50 3.12 -5.85 6.17
C ILE A 50 2.41 -6.02 7.53
N PRO A 51 1.90 -4.93 8.14
CA PRO A 51 1.12 -5.04 9.37
C PRO A 51 -0.18 -5.81 9.10
N ARG A 52 -0.72 -6.49 10.11
CA ARG A 52 -2.07 -7.06 10.05
C ARG A 52 -3.07 -5.99 10.50
N ASP A 53 -4.27 -5.95 9.89
CA ASP A 53 -5.38 -5.16 10.44
C ASP A 53 -5.68 -5.64 11.88
N PRO A 54 -5.60 -4.76 12.90
CA PRO A 54 -5.91 -5.12 14.28
C PRO A 54 -7.32 -5.69 14.49
N PHE A 55 -8.26 -5.39 13.60
CA PHE A 55 -9.65 -5.84 13.68
C PHE A 55 -9.96 -7.06 12.80
N ALA A 56 -8.98 -7.58 12.04
CA ALA A 56 -9.21 -8.73 11.20
C ALA A 56 -9.41 -10.02 12.03
N THR A 57 -10.58 -10.63 11.86
CA THR A 57 -10.99 -11.84 12.60
C THR A 57 -10.56 -13.13 11.93
N ASP A 58 -10.39 -13.13 10.60
CA ASP A 58 -9.91 -14.31 9.87
C ASP A 58 -8.43 -14.49 10.14
N THR A 59 -8.07 -15.54 10.88
CA THR A 59 -6.68 -15.87 11.22
C THR A 59 -5.90 -16.47 10.05
N ASN A 60 -6.57 -17.03 9.05
CA ASN A 60 -5.95 -17.67 7.89
C ASN A 60 -5.59 -16.67 6.78
N ALA A 61 -6.19 -15.48 6.78
CA ALA A 61 -5.81 -14.41 5.88
C ALA A 61 -4.36 -13.96 6.11
N SER A 62 -3.63 -13.73 5.01
CA SER A 62 -2.32 -13.06 5.04
C SER A 62 -2.49 -11.61 5.51
N ASN A 63 -1.45 -11.04 6.12
CA ASN A 63 -1.50 -9.65 6.60
C ASN A 63 -1.94 -8.66 5.49
N SER A 64 -1.48 -8.85 4.25
CA SER A 64 -1.87 -8.02 3.10
C SER A 64 -3.35 -8.11 2.74
N ASN A 65 -3.98 -9.27 2.98
CA ASN A 65 -5.38 -9.52 2.66
C ASN A 65 -6.31 -9.13 3.80
N THR A 66 -5.77 -8.75 4.96
CA THR A 66 -6.56 -8.20 6.06
C THR A 66 -6.93 -6.74 5.87
N TRP A 67 -6.33 -6.05 4.89
CA TRP A 67 -6.58 -4.65 4.60
C TRP A 67 -7.43 -4.47 3.33
N GLY A 68 -8.36 -3.53 3.38
CA GLY A 68 -8.93 -2.92 2.19
C GLY A 68 -7.86 -2.09 1.49
N LYS A 69 -7.87 -2.05 0.16
CA LYS A 69 -6.89 -1.31 -0.66
C LYS A 69 -7.65 -0.31 -1.50
N ARG A 70 -7.06 0.86 -1.66
CA ARG A 70 -7.57 1.93 -2.50
C ARG A 70 -6.53 2.24 -3.57
N SER A 71 -6.95 2.30 -4.83
CA SER A 71 -6.10 2.75 -5.95
C SER A 71 -6.00 4.26 -6.01
N TYR A 72 -4.98 4.77 -6.70
CA TYR A 72 -4.83 6.21 -6.90
C TYR A 72 -5.95 6.79 -7.78
N GLU A 73 -6.44 6.01 -8.74
CA GLU A 73 -7.53 6.42 -9.65
C GLU A 73 -8.92 6.40 -9.00
N SER A 74 -9.05 5.79 -7.82
CA SER A 74 -10.33 5.69 -7.14
C SER A 74 -10.80 7.05 -6.60
N SER A 75 -12.12 7.25 -6.60
CA SER A 75 -12.71 8.49 -6.06
C SER A 75 -12.63 8.50 -4.53
N PHE A 76 -12.78 9.69 -3.93
CA PHE A 76 -12.80 9.82 -2.47
C PHE A 76 -13.93 8.99 -1.82
N ASP A 77 -15.07 8.89 -2.49
CA ASP A 77 -16.28 8.20 -2.00
C ASP A 77 -16.23 6.69 -2.24
N ASP A 78 -15.63 6.24 -3.36
CA ASP A 78 -15.54 4.83 -3.73
C ASP A 78 -14.11 4.32 -3.60
N LYS A 79 -13.78 3.71 -2.46
CA LYS A 79 -12.45 3.12 -2.17
C LYS A 79 -12.24 1.80 -2.91
N GLU A 80 -12.27 1.84 -4.23
CA GLU A 80 -12.07 0.66 -5.07
C GLU A 80 -10.59 0.26 -5.09
N ALA A 81 -10.36 -1.05 -5.05
CA ALA A 81 -9.07 -1.61 -5.39
C ALA A 81 -8.89 -1.50 -6.91
N GLY A 82 -7.69 -1.10 -7.34
CA GLY A 82 -7.33 -1.03 -8.76
C GLY A 82 -5.97 -1.65 -8.99
N ASP A 83 -5.26 -1.13 -9.99
CA ASP A 83 -3.95 -1.65 -10.42
C ASP A 83 -2.81 -1.30 -9.44
N ASP A 84 -3.06 -0.36 -8.54
CA ASP A 84 -2.11 0.12 -7.55
C ASP A 84 -2.69 0.19 -6.13
N VAL A 85 -1.77 0.32 -5.16
CA VAL A 85 -2.09 0.51 -3.75
C VAL A 85 -1.63 1.90 -3.36
N TYR A 86 -2.57 2.84 -3.39
CA TYR A 86 -2.41 4.20 -2.91
C TYR A 86 -2.56 4.28 -1.39
N ASP A 87 -3.61 3.65 -0.86
CA ASP A 87 -3.93 3.67 0.55
C ASP A 87 -4.49 2.33 1.03
N ILE A 88 -4.42 2.08 2.34
CA ILE A 88 -4.99 0.90 2.99
C ILE A 88 -5.92 1.32 4.13
N TYR A 89 -7.02 0.60 4.30
CA TYR A 89 -8.01 0.89 5.34
C TYR A 89 -8.52 -0.40 5.96
N SER A 90 -9.00 -0.31 7.21
CA SER A 90 -9.56 -1.47 7.91
C SER A 90 -10.86 -1.94 7.26
N LEU A 91 -11.04 -3.26 7.17
CA LEU A 91 -12.29 -3.87 6.71
C LEU A 91 -13.36 -3.95 7.81
N SER A 92 -13.06 -3.43 9.00
CA SER A 92 -13.99 -3.45 10.13
C SER A 92 -15.20 -2.54 9.90
N GLU A 93 -16.39 -3.08 10.14
CA GLU A 93 -17.65 -2.33 10.19
C GLU A 93 -17.84 -1.59 11.53
N ALA A 94 -16.91 -1.77 12.48
CA ALA A 94 -17.01 -1.14 13.78
C ALA A 94 -16.73 0.37 13.72
N VAL A 95 -17.34 1.09 14.65
CA VAL A 95 -17.20 2.53 14.81
C VAL A 95 -16.34 2.80 16.04
N GLY A 96 -15.35 3.68 15.89
CA GLY A 96 -14.50 4.12 16.98
C GLY A 96 -15.27 4.89 18.04
N LEU A 97 -14.67 5.07 19.22
CA LEU A 97 -15.25 5.84 20.32
C LEU A 97 -15.54 7.31 19.94
N ASN A 98 -14.87 7.82 18.90
CA ASN A 98 -15.08 9.15 18.33
C ASN A 98 -16.25 9.20 17.32
N GLN A 99 -17.03 8.13 17.18
CA GLN A 99 -18.12 7.99 16.20
C GLN A 99 -17.64 7.95 14.73
N GLN A 100 -16.35 7.80 14.47
CA GLN A 100 -15.81 7.63 13.13
C GLN A 100 -15.58 6.14 12.83
N PRO A 101 -16.06 5.62 11.68
CA PRO A 101 -15.79 4.25 11.25
C PRO A 101 -14.29 3.96 11.11
N TYR A 102 -13.82 2.78 11.51
CA TYR A 102 -12.40 2.42 11.36
C TYR A 102 -11.94 2.36 9.89
N ARG A 103 -12.87 2.15 8.95
CA ARG A 103 -12.64 2.18 7.50
C ARG A 103 -12.44 3.60 6.90
N GLU A 104 -12.56 4.63 7.73
CA GLU A 104 -12.36 6.04 7.35
C GLU A 104 -11.11 6.66 8.02
N TRP A 105 -10.32 5.83 8.69
CA TRP A 105 -9.02 6.18 9.24
C TRP A 105 -7.89 5.82 8.29
#